data_AF-A0A6B0SJ12-F1
#
_entry.id   AF-A0A6B0SJ12-F1
#
_cell.length_a   1.000
_cell.length_b   1.000
_cell.length_c   1.000
_cell.angle_alpha   90.00
_cell.angle_beta   90.00
_cell.angle_gamma   90.00
#
_symmetry.space_group_name_H-M   'P 1'
#
loop_
_entity.id
_entity.type
_entity.pdbx_description
1 polymer ?
#
loop_
_entity_poly.entity_id
_entity_poly.type
_entity_poly.pdbx_seq_one_letter_code
_entity_poly.pdbx_strand_id
1 'polypeptide(L)'
;MIFNEKSACPDAIEWTILLTLEGTKQYLLMCTLLAGILQLYNVEIQNFGSPLYSSIELTDVSTGSWVISSSLHQSCGGGIHAAASQGIILNDNVVFNTAGHGIDLEGQDYSLSKNLVVLMTQSAWSPVWVAGIKVNEAKNTRLHGNVVAGSERLGFHIQGHRCSSPESLWSDNVAHSSLHGLHLYKGSGLDSCTGISGFLAFKNFDYGAMLQVENSMEIENLTLVDNTVGLFTAVYVSSAPRYYIRSLQIVLRNSVIVATSSSFDCIQDRVKPHSANLTSPDRAPSNPRGGRVGILWPVFTSEPNRWPQEPWHKVRNSHLISGIMKLQGKNFGFPSNVV
;
A
#
# COMPACT_ATOMS: atom_id res chain seq x y z
N MET A 1 -16.60 8.08 12.14
CA MET A 1 -15.75 9.19 12.63
C MET A 1 -15.95 10.35 11.66
N ILE A 2 -16.52 11.46 12.11
CA ILE A 2 -16.81 12.63 11.29
C ILE A 2 -15.55 13.51 11.34
N PHE A 3 -14.81 13.59 10.23
CA PHE A 3 -13.66 14.47 10.12
C PHE A 3 -14.13 15.80 9.56
N ASN A 4 -14.03 16.86 10.37
CA ASN A 4 -14.25 18.23 9.93
C ASN A 4 -12.98 18.70 9.21
N GLU A 5 -13.08 19.04 7.94
CA GLU A 5 -12.08 19.84 7.23
C GLU A 5 -12.00 21.23 7.88
N LYS A 6 -11.17 21.35 8.93
CA LYS A 6 -10.32 22.53 8.99
C LYS A 6 -9.21 22.25 7.99
N SER A 7 -8.97 23.19 7.08
CA SER A 7 -7.76 23.23 6.26
C SER A 7 -6.57 22.68 7.06
N ALA A 8 -5.81 21.74 6.51
CA ALA A 8 -4.68 21.14 7.24
C ALA A 8 -3.57 22.15 7.55
N CYS A 9 -3.57 23.34 6.91
CA CYS A 9 -2.47 24.30 6.99
C CYS A 9 -2.88 25.79 7.00
N PRO A 10 -3.75 26.28 7.91
CA PRO A 10 -3.96 27.72 8.08
C PRO A 10 -2.84 28.37 8.91
N ASP A 11 -2.10 27.58 9.72
CA ASP A 11 -1.08 28.05 10.68
C ASP A 11 0.24 27.24 10.61
N ALA A 12 0.52 26.55 9.51
CA ALA A 12 1.68 25.66 9.41
C ALA A 12 3.01 26.43 9.30
N ILE A 13 4.05 25.91 9.94
CA ILE A 13 5.40 26.44 9.83
C ILE A 13 6.09 25.73 8.65
N GLU A 14 6.40 26.45 7.57
CA GLU A 14 7.05 25.88 6.38
C GLU A 14 8.51 25.48 6.66
N TRP A 15 8.71 24.29 7.21
CA TRP A 15 10.04 23.71 7.41
C TRP A 15 10.06 22.24 6.98
N THR A 16 11.17 21.77 6.42
CA THR A 16 11.42 20.38 5.99
C THR A 16 12.84 19.98 6.44
N ILE A 17 13.02 18.77 6.96
CA ILE A 17 14.35 18.22 7.26
C ILE A 17 14.78 17.54 5.97
N LEU A 18 15.73 18.15 5.26
CA LEU A 18 16.26 17.64 4.01
C LEU A 18 17.70 17.16 4.25
N LEU A 19 18.00 15.89 3.94
CA LEU A 19 19.38 15.41 3.88
C LEU A 19 19.77 15.00 2.47
N THR A 20 20.93 15.49 2.01
CA THR A 20 21.51 15.22 0.70
C THR A 20 23.01 14.94 0.81
N LEU A 21 23.58 14.13 -0.08
CA LEU A 21 25.02 13.87 -0.17
C LEU A 21 25.66 14.68 -1.33
N GLU A 22 26.44 15.71 -0.94
CA GLU A 22 27.35 16.62 -1.68
C GLU A 22 26.84 17.63 -2.74
N GLY A 23 27.30 18.89 -2.60
CA GLY A 23 27.80 19.71 -3.71
C GLY A 23 26.94 20.88 -4.24
N THR A 24 27.05 22.06 -3.60
CA THR A 24 26.71 23.42 -4.10
C THR A 24 25.26 23.94 -4.19
N LYS A 25 25.10 25.07 -3.48
CA LYS A 25 24.21 26.25 -3.62
C LYS A 25 22.88 26.30 -2.83
N GLN A 26 22.85 27.35 -2.00
CA GLN A 26 21.81 27.86 -1.11
C GLN A 26 20.52 28.27 -1.83
N TYR A 27 19.38 27.96 -1.22
CA TYR A 27 18.22 28.86 -1.14
C TYR A 27 17.61 28.79 0.27
N LEU A 28 17.19 29.95 0.77
CA LEU A 28 16.81 30.23 2.15
C LEU A 28 15.30 30.02 2.37
N LEU A 29 14.93 28.84 2.86
CA LEU A 29 13.93 28.59 3.93
C LEU A 29 14.77 27.86 5.01
N MET A 30 14.48 27.96 6.30
CA MET A 30 15.19 27.24 7.40
C MET A 30 14.92 25.72 7.33
N CYS A 31 15.41 25.16 6.24
CA CYS A 31 15.61 23.79 5.87
C CYS A 31 17.02 23.48 6.38
N THR A 32 17.15 22.70 7.46
CA THR A 32 18.46 22.17 7.84
C THR A 32 18.86 21.14 6.80
N LEU A 33 19.51 21.61 5.73
CA LEU A 33 20.27 20.79 4.79
C LEU A 33 21.44 20.19 5.54
N LEU A 34 21.26 18.96 6.02
CA LEU A 34 22.29 18.20 6.70
C LEU A 34 22.89 17.22 5.69
N ALA A 35 24.20 17.29 5.48
CA ALA A 35 24.90 16.29 4.70
C ALA A 35 25.35 15.15 5.63
N GLY A 36 25.03 13.91 5.28
CA GLY A 36 25.48 12.72 5.99
C GLY A 36 24.37 11.81 6.48
N ILE A 37 24.63 11.14 7.60
CA ILE A 37 23.74 10.13 8.19
C ILE A 37 22.75 10.81 9.12
N LEU A 38 21.44 10.53 8.96
CA LEU A 38 20.39 10.98 9.87
C LEU A 38 20.07 9.89 10.89
N GLN A 39 20.14 10.23 12.16
CA GLN A 39 19.80 9.34 13.27
C GLN A 39 18.85 10.04 14.22
N LEU A 40 17.57 9.66 14.20
CA LEU A 40 16.54 10.24 15.05
C LEU A 40 16.01 9.18 16.01
N TYR A 41 16.16 9.42 17.32
CA TYR A 41 15.68 8.54 18.37
C TYR A 41 14.76 9.31 19.32
N ASN A 42 13.55 8.80 19.55
CA ASN A 42 12.62 9.38 20.53
C ASN A 42 12.37 10.88 20.30
N VAL A 43 12.12 11.25 19.04
CA VAL A 43 11.85 12.62 18.62
C VAL A 43 10.38 12.76 18.22
N GLU A 44 9.77 13.88 18.57
CA GLU A 44 8.46 14.29 18.08
C GLU A 44 8.62 15.43 17.07
N ILE A 45 8.07 15.24 15.88
CA ILE A 45 8.02 16.23 14.80
C ILE A 45 6.55 16.54 14.53
N GLN A 46 6.14 17.79 14.78
CA GLN A 46 4.75 18.23 14.69
C GLN A 46 4.64 19.48 13.83
N ASN A 47 3.55 19.59 13.04
CA ASN A 47 3.24 20.76 12.22
C ASN A 47 4.38 21.15 11.26
N PHE A 48 4.96 20.13 10.63
CA PHE A 48 6.19 20.24 9.85
C PHE A 48 5.98 19.67 8.44
N GLY A 49 6.66 20.22 7.45
CA GLY A 49 6.48 19.92 6.03
C GLY A 49 5.72 21.01 5.29
N SER A 50 5.66 20.88 3.97
CA SER A 50 4.87 21.76 3.11
C SER A 50 3.95 20.91 2.24
N PRO A 51 2.97 21.49 1.53
CA PRO A 51 2.14 20.74 0.60
C PRO A 51 2.91 19.97 -0.48
N LEU A 52 4.18 20.30 -0.71
CA LEU A 52 5.06 19.71 -1.71
C LEU A 52 6.08 18.72 -1.14
N TYR A 53 6.38 18.77 0.15
CA TYR A 53 7.45 18.00 0.78
C TYR A 53 6.99 17.31 2.07
N SER A 54 7.52 16.13 2.31
CA SER A 54 7.32 15.39 3.56
C SER A 54 8.01 16.10 4.73
N SER A 55 7.64 15.72 5.96
CA SER A 55 8.31 16.28 7.15
C SER A 55 9.80 15.91 7.21
N ILE A 56 10.12 14.68 6.81
CA ILE A 56 11.49 14.19 6.60
C ILE A 56 11.67 13.81 5.14
N GLU A 57 12.68 14.39 4.50
CA GLU A 57 13.09 14.14 3.12
C GLU A 57 14.54 13.64 3.11
N LEU A 58 14.73 12.39 2.68
CA LEU A 58 16.03 11.73 2.53
C LEU A 58 16.31 11.56 1.04
N THR A 59 17.41 12.11 0.53
CA THR A 59 17.77 11.97 -0.88
C THR A 59 19.22 11.56 -1.02
N ASP A 60 19.47 10.53 -1.85
CA ASP A 60 20.80 9.95 -2.08
C ASP A 60 21.51 9.49 -0.79
N VAL A 61 20.74 9.04 0.20
CA VAL A 61 21.27 8.62 1.51
C VAL A 61 21.73 7.15 1.46
N SER A 62 22.92 6.90 2.01
CA SER A 62 23.47 5.54 2.14
C SER A 62 23.16 4.90 3.50
N THR A 63 23.59 3.66 3.69
CA THR A 63 23.36 2.87 4.91
C THR A 63 23.81 3.61 6.18
N GLY A 64 23.04 3.44 7.26
CA GLY A 64 23.38 3.96 8.60
C GLY A 64 22.39 4.99 9.13
N SER A 65 21.50 5.49 8.26
CA SER A 65 20.41 6.39 8.65
C SER A 65 19.23 5.63 9.21
N TRP A 66 18.61 6.18 10.25
CA TRP A 66 17.47 5.57 10.90
C TRP A 66 16.59 6.58 11.62
N VAL A 67 15.30 6.24 11.72
CA VAL A 67 14.30 6.93 12.53
C VAL A 67 13.67 5.87 13.41
N ILE A 68 13.81 6.02 14.73
CA ILE A 68 13.43 5.01 15.70
C ILE A 68 12.62 5.62 16.85
N SER A 69 11.54 4.95 17.25
CA SER A 69 10.70 5.32 18.40
C SER A 69 10.26 6.79 18.37
N SER A 70 10.02 7.33 17.17
CA SER A 70 9.73 8.76 16.94
C SER A 70 8.30 8.97 16.44
N SER A 71 7.75 10.16 16.62
CA SER A 71 6.42 10.54 16.15
C SER A 71 6.51 11.66 15.12
N LEU A 72 5.71 11.56 14.05
CA LEU A 72 5.55 12.56 13.02
C LEU A 72 4.07 12.83 12.79
N HIS A 73 3.62 14.06 12.96
CA HIS A 73 2.20 14.34 12.82
C HIS A 73 1.80 15.76 12.48
N GLN A 74 0.55 15.87 12.02
CA GLN A 74 -0.04 17.13 11.57
C GLN A 74 0.82 17.75 10.44
N SER A 75 1.33 16.91 9.54
CA SER A 75 2.16 17.33 8.42
C SER A 75 1.31 17.91 7.29
N CYS A 76 1.79 19.01 6.70
CA CYS A 76 1.20 19.62 5.52
C CYS A 76 1.48 18.86 4.22
N GLY A 77 2.41 17.90 4.25
CA GLY A 77 2.73 17.00 3.15
C GLY A 77 2.76 15.54 3.63
N GLY A 78 3.71 14.76 3.12
CA GLY A 78 3.96 13.41 3.62
C GLY A 78 4.64 13.38 5.00
N GLY A 79 4.80 12.18 5.56
CA GLY A 79 5.54 11.98 6.81
C GLY A 79 7.03 11.83 6.56
N ILE A 80 7.45 10.67 6.06
CA ILE A 80 8.84 10.34 5.72
C ILE A 80 8.90 9.97 4.25
N HIS A 81 9.76 10.63 3.49
CA HIS A 81 10.06 10.27 2.13
C HIS A 81 11.57 10.02 1.95
N ALA A 82 11.90 8.94 1.24
CA ALA A 82 13.27 8.62 0.87
C ALA A 82 13.36 8.33 -0.63
N ALA A 83 14.10 9.16 -1.35
CA ALA A 83 14.35 9.03 -2.79
C ALA A 83 15.81 8.64 -3.05
N ALA A 84 16.03 7.77 -4.04
CA ALA A 84 17.37 7.31 -4.45
C ALA A 84 18.27 6.86 -3.28
N SER A 85 17.66 6.38 -2.20
CA SER A 85 18.35 6.07 -0.95
C SER A 85 18.40 4.56 -0.71
N GLN A 86 19.24 4.13 0.24
CA GLN A 86 19.36 2.72 0.59
C GLN A 86 19.69 2.48 2.06
N GLY A 87 19.23 1.34 2.59
CA GLY A 87 19.68 0.87 3.90
C GLY A 87 19.14 1.67 5.08
N ILE A 88 18.00 2.36 4.93
CA ILE A 88 17.37 3.13 6.01
C ILE A 88 16.50 2.21 6.88
N ILE A 89 16.63 2.38 8.20
CA ILE A 89 15.82 1.64 9.19
C ILE A 89 14.75 2.57 9.77
N LEU A 90 13.50 2.17 9.64
CA LEU A 90 12.35 2.83 10.27
C LEU A 90 11.74 1.84 11.26
N ASN A 91 11.89 2.09 12.56
CA ASN A 91 11.43 1.15 13.58
C ASN A 91 10.62 1.84 14.67
N ASP A 92 9.45 1.29 15.00
CA ASP A 92 8.65 1.72 16.16
C ASP A 92 8.22 3.20 16.09
N ASN A 93 8.02 3.73 14.88
CA ASN A 93 7.58 5.11 14.70
C ASN A 93 6.07 5.22 14.59
N VAL A 94 5.53 6.39 14.95
CA VAL A 94 4.13 6.75 14.75
C VAL A 94 4.03 7.89 13.74
N VAL A 95 3.41 7.65 12.59
CA VAL A 95 3.11 8.70 11.60
C VAL A 95 1.61 8.90 11.56
N PHE A 96 1.10 10.09 11.90
CA PHE A 96 -0.35 10.30 11.90
C PHE A 96 -0.81 11.66 11.39
N ASN A 97 -1.97 11.69 10.74
CA ASN A 97 -2.60 12.92 10.24
C ASN A 97 -1.66 13.73 9.32
N THR A 98 -1.38 13.20 8.13
CA THR A 98 -0.53 13.82 7.12
C THR A 98 -1.30 14.00 5.81
N ALA A 99 -1.08 15.12 5.11
CA ALA A 99 -1.67 15.43 3.80
C ALA A 99 -0.80 14.91 2.64
N GLY A 100 -0.57 13.60 2.61
CA GLY A 100 0.34 12.92 1.70
C GLY A 100 0.68 11.52 2.19
N HIS A 101 1.62 10.85 1.51
CA HIS A 101 2.05 9.51 1.92
C HIS A 101 2.63 9.54 3.34
N GLY A 102 2.30 8.55 4.17
CA GLY A 102 2.84 8.47 5.52
C GLY A 102 4.33 8.16 5.50
N ILE A 103 4.67 7.05 4.85
CA ILE A 103 6.04 6.63 4.56
C ILE A 103 6.11 6.31 3.06
N ASP A 104 6.98 6.97 2.33
CA ASP A 104 7.20 6.78 0.89
C ASP A 104 8.67 6.50 0.60
N LEU A 105 8.99 5.30 0.13
CA LEU A 105 10.38 4.86 -0.06
C LEU A 105 10.60 4.42 -1.51
N GLU A 106 11.66 4.94 -2.09
CA GLU A 106 12.21 4.58 -3.39
C GLU A 106 13.68 4.18 -3.22
N GLY A 107 14.17 3.20 -3.99
CA GLY A 107 15.54 2.70 -3.87
C GLY A 107 15.60 1.27 -3.37
N GLN A 108 16.42 0.96 -2.35
CA GLN A 108 16.63 -0.44 -1.93
C GLN A 108 17.03 -0.67 -0.46
N ASP A 109 16.86 -1.92 -0.02
CA ASP A 109 17.39 -2.47 1.23
C ASP A 109 16.87 -1.76 2.50
N TYR A 110 15.59 -1.39 2.49
CA TYR A 110 14.91 -0.77 3.62
C TYR A 110 14.43 -1.78 4.66
N SER A 111 14.38 -1.37 5.93
CA SER A 111 13.77 -2.17 7.00
C SER A 111 12.73 -1.36 7.75
N LEU A 112 11.46 -1.78 7.65
CA LEU A 112 10.34 -1.18 8.34
C LEU A 112 9.78 -2.18 9.34
N SER A 113 9.89 -1.87 10.62
CA SER A 113 9.38 -2.72 11.68
C SER A 113 8.54 -1.95 12.70
N LYS A 114 7.36 -2.48 13.02
CA LYS A 114 6.51 -2.00 14.12
C LYS A 114 6.12 -0.52 14.00
N ASN A 115 6.07 0.03 12.79
CA ASN A 115 5.61 1.40 12.58
C ASN A 115 4.08 1.43 12.55
N LEU A 116 3.49 2.47 13.14
CA LEU A 116 2.05 2.74 13.15
C LEU A 116 1.76 3.97 12.28
N VAL A 117 1.01 3.80 11.20
CA VAL A 117 0.64 4.88 10.27
C VAL A 117 -0.87 5.07 10.26
N VAL A 118 -1.35 6.27 10.59
CA VAL A 118 -2.77 6.49 10.94
C VAL A 118 -3.31 7.78 10.32
N LEU A 119 -4.48 7.71 9.67
CA LEU A 119 -5.16 8.90 9.11
C LEU A 119 -4.35 9.67 8.07
N MET A 120 -3.98 9.01 6.97
CA MET A 120 -3.39 9.69 5.81
C MET A 120 -4.49 10.27 4.93
N THR A 121 -4.33 11.50 4.47
CA THR A 121 -5.28 12.16 3.58
C THR A 121 -4.69 12.39 2.20
N GLN A 122 -5.53 12.36 1.17
CA GLN A 122 -5.13 12.62 -0.20
C GLN A 122 -4.66 14.07 -0.32
N SER A 123 -3.43 14.27 -0.78
CA SER A 123 -2.96 15.61 -1.12
C SER A 123 -3.80 16.19 -2.25
N ALA A 124 -4.24 17.44 -2.10
CA ALA A 124 -4.98 18.18 -3.12
C ALA A 124 -4.18 18.37 -4.43
N TRP A 125 -2.85 18.22 -4.36
CA TRP A 125 -1.92 18.49 -5.45
C TRP A 125 -1.44 17.23 -6.17
N SER A 126 -1.74 16.04 -5.65
CA SER A 126 -1.28 14.79 -6.23
C SER A 126 -2.42 14.01 -6.87
N PRO A 127 -2.32 13.64 -8.16
CA PRO A 127 -3.25 12.70 -8.78
C PRO A 127 -2.96 11.25 -8.36
N VAL A 128 -1.80 10.98 -7.76
CA VAL A 128 -1.42 9.64 -7.28
C VAL A 128 -2.15 9.35 -5.98
N TRP A 129 -2.74 8.17 -5.86
CA TRP A 129 -3.45 7.77 -4.65
C TRP A 129 -2.50 7.71 -3.45
N VAL A 130 -2.86 8.41 -2.37
CA VAL A 130 -2.12 8.39 -1.11
C VAL A 130 -2.01 6.97 -0.53
N ALA A 131 -0.91 6.70 0.17
CA ALA A 131 -0.72 5.44 0.89
C ALA A 131 -0.22 5.69 2.30
N GLY A 132 -0.58 4.82 3.24
CA GLY A 132 0.08 4.77 4.54
C GLY A 132 1.55 4.46 4.38
N ILE A 133 1.84 3.32 3.78
CA ILE A 133 3.21 2.89 3.47
C ILE A 133 3.30 2.60 1.96
N LYS A 134 4.09 3.39 1.25
CA LYS A 134 4.39 3.26 -0.18
C LYS A 134 5.83 2.79 -0.36
N VAL A 135 5.96 1.57 -0.89
CA VAL A 135 7.24 0.88 -1.12
C VAL A 135 7.22 0.17 -2.48
N ASN A 136 6.38 0.61 -3.41
CA ASN A 136 6.27 0.01 -4.74
C ASN A 136 7.51 0.26 -5.63
N GLU A 137 8.30 1.30 -5.31
CA GLU A 137 9.56 1.64 -5.98
C GLU A 137 10.80 1.24 -5.14
N ALA A 138 10.61 0.52 -4.04
CA ALA A 138 11.67 0.10 -3.14
C ALA A 138 11.93 -1.41 -3.19
N LYS A 139 13.15 -1.79 -3.57
CA LYS A 139 13.60 -3.19 -3.67
C LYS A 139 14.11 -3.72 -2.34
N ASN A 140 14.02 -5.03 -2.13
CA ASN A 140 14.53 -5.73 -0.94
C ASN A 140 14.04 -5.14 0.41
N THR A 141 12.85 -4.54 0.42
CA THR A 141 12.25 -3.97 1.63
C THR A 141 11.80 -5.06 2.58
N ARG A 142 12.16 -4.97 3.86
CA ARG A 142 11.63 -5.81 4.94
C ARG A 142 10.46 -5.10 5.61
N LEU A 143 9.33 -5.80 5.78
CA LEU A 143 8.10 -5.26 6.37
C LEU A 143 7.64 -6.19 7.50
N HIS A 144 7.81 -5.78 8.74
CA HIS A 144 7.47 -6.62 9.88
C HIS A 144 6.62 -5.89 10.92
N GLY A 145 5.41 -6.36 11.20
CA GLY A 145 4.60 -5.81 12.29
C GLY A 145 4.12 -4.38 12.08
N ASN A 146 4.13 -3.85 10.85
CA ASN A 146 3.67 -2.48 10.59
C ASN A 146 2.15 -2.44 10.51
N VAL A 147 1.55 -1.36 11.00
CA VAL A 147 0.09 -1.18 11.02
C VAL A 147 -0.26 0.09 10.26
N VAL A 148 -1.17 -0.02 9.29
CA VAL A 148 -1.80 1.13 8.62
C VAL A 148 -3.29 1.12 8.92
N ALA A 149 -3.77 2.21 9.54
CA ALA A 149 -5.17 2.36 9.94
C ALA A 149 -5.75 3.68 9.41
N GLY A 150 -6.77 3.59 8.55
CA GLY A 150 -7.52 4.79 8.15
C GLY A 150 -6.82 5.67 7.11
N SER A 151 -6.07 5.09 6.18
CA SER A 151 -5.56 5.85 5.02
C SER A 151 -6.71 6.13 4.04
N GLU A 152 -6.83 7.36 3.53
CA GLU A 152 -7.96 7.76 2.66
C GLU A 152 -8.05 6.92 1.38
N ARG A 153 -6.92 6.38 0.91
CA ARG A 153 -6.86 5.51 -0.28
C ARG A 153 -6.23 4.16 0.08
N LEU A 154 -4.90 4.06 0.03
CA LEU A 154 -4.17 2.80 0.12
C LEU A 154 -3.62 2.60 1.54
N GLY A 155 -3.76 1.41 2.10
CA GLY A 155 -3.04 1.02 3.30
C GLY A 155 -1.55 0.87 2.97
N PHE A 156 -1.25 -0.17 2.19
CA PHE A 156 0.08 -0.44 1.66
C PHE A 156 0.07 -0.41 0.13
N HIS A 157 1.03 0.31 -0.46
CA HIS A 157 1.34 0.22 -1.88
C HIS A 157 2.71 -0.47 -2.03
N ILE A 158 2.70 -1.70 -2.54
CA ILE A 158 3.87 -2.59 -2.54
C ILE A 158 4.32 -2.96 -3.95
N GLN A 159 5.57 -3.43 -4.07
CA GLN A 159 6.11 -4.02 -5.30
C GLN A 159 5.92 -5.55 -5.38
N GLY A 160 5.75 -6.20 -4.22
CA GLY A 160 5.93 -7.65 -4.05
C GLY A 160 7.39 -8.03 -3.80
N HIS A 161 7.64 -9.31 -3.50
CA HIS A 161 8.98 -9.88 -3.38
C HIS A 161 9.16 -11.01 -4.41
N ARG A 162 10.36 -11.58 -4.50
CA ARG A 162 10.60 -12.77 -5.34
C ARG A 162 9.85 -13.98 -4.79
N CYS A 163 9.24 -14.78 -5.66
CA CYS A 163 8.69 -16.08 -5.28
C CYS A 163 9.79 -17.03 -4.78
N SER A 164 9.43 -17.98 -3.92
CA SER A 164 10.37 -18.97 -3.35
C SER A 164 11.62 -18.37 -2.67
N SER A 165 11.57 -17.11 -2.23
CA SER A 165 12.63 -16.50 -1.41
C SER A 165 12.58 -17.11 -0.01
N PRO A 166 13.62 -17.85 0.44
CA PRO A 166 13.60 -18.58 1.71
C PRO A 166 13.61 -17.68 2.95
N GLU A 167 13.94 -16.40 2.80
CA GLU A 167 13.78 -15.40 3.86
C GLU A 167 12.37 -14.82 3.80
N SER A 168 11.54 -15.10 4.80
CA SER A 168 10.22 -14.47 4.97
C SER A 168 10.42 -12.98 5.25
N LEU A 169 10.51 -12.16 4.20
CA LEU A 169 10.78 -10.73 4.33
C LEU A 169 9.61 -10.01 5.03
N TRP A 170 8.38 -10.51 4.85
CA TRP A 170 7.16 -9.84 5.29
C TRP A 170 6.31 -10.71 6.23
N SER A 171 5.97 -10.16 7.40
CA SER A 171 5.09 -10.82 8.37
C SER A 171 4.39 -9.81 9.28
N ASP A 172 3.24 -10.21 9.82
CA ASP A 172 2.50 -9.49 10.87
C ASP A 172 2.09 -8.05 10.51
N ASN A 173 2.04 -7.71 9.23
CA ASN A 173 1.60 -6.38 8.80
C ASN A 173 0.07 -6.31 8.77
N VAL A 174 -0.50 -5.17 9.17
CA VAL A 174 -1.94 -4.97 9.30
C VAL A 174 -2.42 -3.76 8.52
N ALA A 175 -3.44 -3.91 7.69
CA ALA A 175 -4.04 -2.83 6.92
C ALA A 175 -5.56 -2.79 7.08
N HIS A 176 -6.11 -1.72 7.64
CA HIS A 176 -7.56 -1.60 7.79
C HIS A 176 -8.09 -0.18 7.62
N SER A 177 -9.41 -0.09 7.46
CA SER A 177 -10.14 1.17 7.34
C SER A 177 -9.65 2.07 6.19
N SER A 178 -9.05 1.48 5.15
CA SER A 178 -8.63 2.16 3.93
C SER A 178 -9.58 1.83 2.76
N LEU A 179 -9.42 2.44 1.58
CA LEU A 179 -10.12 1.93 0.39
C LEU A 179 -9.56 0.56 0.01
N HIS A 180 -8.24 0.48 -0.13
CA HIS A 180 -7.52 -0.76 -0.38
C HIS A 180 -6.62 -1.05 0.82
N GLY A 181 -6.69 -2.25 1.38
CA GLY A 181 -5.74 -2.68 2.41
C GLY A 181 -4.35 -2.84 1.82
N LEU A 182 -4.23 -3.76 0.86
CA LEU A 182 -3.02 -4.02 0.10
C LEU A 182 -3.23 -3.69 -1.38
N HIS A 183 -2.29 -2.95 -1.96
CA HIS A 183 -2.33 -2.54 -3.35
C HIS A 183 -1.00 -2.83 -4.03
N LEU A 184 -1.08 -3.57 -5.14
CA LEU A 184 0.02 -3.81 -6.04
C LEU A 184 -0.53 -3.58 -7.44
N TYR A 185 -0.04 -2.56 -8.13
CA TYR A 185 -0.50 -2.21 -9.47
C TYR A 185 0.66 -2.13 -10.43
N LYS A 186 0.57 -2.87 -11.54
CA LYS A 186 1.60 -2.94 -12.58
C LYS A 186 2.99 -3.26 -12.02
N GLY A 187 3.05 -4.14 -11.03
CA GLY A 187 4.34 -4.65 -10.56
C GLY A 187 5.04 -5.34 -11.73
N SER A 188 6.25 -4.87 -12.06
CA SER A 188 7.06 -5.33 -13.20
C SER A 188 7.54 -6.78 -13.09
N GLY A 189 7.09 -7.51 -12.06
CA GLY A 189 7.45 -8.89 -11.80
C GLY A 189 8.94 -9.02 -11.53
N LEU A 190 9.33 -9.03 -10.25
CA LEU A 190 10.68 -9.46 -9.88
C LEU A 190 10.89 -10.88 -10.41
N ASP A 191 11.75 -11.06 -11.42
CA ASP A 191 12.19 -12.36 -11.92
C ASP A 191 11.06 -13.36 -12.24
N SER A 192 10.10 -12.97 -13.07
CA SER A 192 9.01 -13.81 -13.63
C SER A 192 7.93 -14.32 -12.66
N CYS A 193 8.08 -14.11 -11.36
CA CYS A 193 7.06 -14.46 -10.37
C CYS A 193 7.09 -13.50 -9.17
N THR A 194 5.92 -12.94 -8.84
CA THR A 194 5.76 -12.01 -7.72
C THR A 194 5.15 -12.69 -6.51
N GLY A 195 5.88 -12.71 -5.40
CA GLY A 195 5.44 -13.18 -4.10
C GLY A 195 4.80 -12.06 -3.27
N ILE A 196 3.72 -12.40 -2.56
CA ILE A 196 3.06 -11.53 -1.58
C ILE A 196 2.79 -12.36 -0.33
N SER A 197 3.19 -11.87 0.84
CA SER A 197 2.97 -12.60 2.09
C SER A 197 2.85 -11.72 3.34
N GLY A 198 2.26 -12.29 4.40
CA GLY A 198 2.39 -11.75 5.76
C GLY A 198 1.52 -10.53 6.08
N PHE A 199 0.31 -10.47 5.52
CA PHE A 199 -0.63 -9.37 5.74
C PHE A 199 -1.98 -9.84 6.31
N LEU A 200 -2.45 -9.11 7.31
CA LEU A 200 -3.85 -9.07 7.72
C LEU A 200 -4.49 -7.80 7.16
N ALA A 201 -5.50 -7.92 6.30
CA ALA A 201 -6.25 -6.77 5.80
C ALA A 201 -7.74 -6.92 6.08
N PHE A 202 -8.33 -5.98 6.80
CA PHE A 202 -9.73 -6.08 7.19
C PHE A 202 -10.51 -4.77 7.14
N LYS A 203 -11.83 -4.88 6.97
CA LYS A 203 -12.77 -3.74 6.95
C LYS A 203 -12.30 -2.60 6.02
N ASN A 204 -11.63 -2.94 4.92
CA ASN A 204 -11.30 -1.99 3.87
C ASN A 204 -12.53 -1.82 2.96
N PHE A 205 -12.74 -0.58 2.52
CA PHE A 205 -13.98 -0.18 1.88
C PHE A 205 -14.19 -0.82 0.50
N ASP A 206 -13.12 -1.04 -0.26
CA ASP A 206 -13.17 -1.66 -1.59
C ASP A 206 -12.49 -3.04 -1.58
N TYR A 207 -11.18 -3.09 -1.39
CA TYR A 207 -10.40 -4.33 -1.51
C TYR A 207 -9.57 -4.62 -0.26
N GLY A 208 -9.58 -5.88 0.19
CA GLY A 208 -8.58 -6.36 1.15
C GLY A 208 -7.20 -6.39 0.50
N ALA A 209 -7.11 -7.02 -0.67
CA ALA A 209 -5.96 -6.99 -1.55
C ALA A 209 -6.38 -6.82 -3.02
N MET A 210 -5.82 -5.81 -3.68
CA MET A 210 -5.95 -5.54 -5.11
C MET A 210 -4.58 -5.72 -5.75
N LEU A 211 -4.36 -6.86 -6.41
CA LEU A 211 -3.04 -7.28 -6.89
C LEU A 211 -3.06 -7.43 -8.41
N GLN A 212 -2.26 -6.64 -9.12
CA GLN A 212 -2.03 -6.75 -10.56
C GLN A 212 -0.55 -6.83 -10.87
N VAL A 213 -0.10 -7.99 -11.34
CA VAL A 213 1.32 -8.28 -11.60
C VAL A 213 1.53 -8.73 -13.02
N GLU A 214 2.77 -8.59 -13.47
CA GLU A 214 3.25 -9.28 -14.66
C GLU A 214 3.61 -10.74 -14.35
N ASN A 215 3.36 -11.65 -15.31
CA ASN A 215 3.71 -13.07 -15.31
C ASN A 215 2.96 -13.99 -14.33
N SER A 216 3.41 -14.21 -13.11
CA SER A 216 2.80 -15.19 -12.19
C SER A 216 2.92 -14.69 -10.76
N MET A 217 2.07 -15.20 -9.87
CA MET A 217 2.12 -14.81 -8.46
C MET A 217 1.95 -15.96 -7.49
N GLU A 218 2.60 -15.81 -6.34
CA GLU A 218 2.42 -16.63 -5.15
C GLU A 218 1.95 -15.74 -4.00
N ILE A 219 0.82 -16.09 -3.41
CA ILE A 219 0.20 -15.38 -2.29
C ILE A 219 0.17 -16.33 -1.12
N GLU A 220 0.81 -15.96 -0.01
CA GLU A 220 0.95 -16.85 1.16
C GLU A 220 0.71 -16.14 2.48
N ASN A 221 0.05 -16.80 3.43
CA ASN A 221 -0.15 -16.26 4.78
C ASN A 221 -0.89 -14.91 4.80
N LEU A 222 -1.89 -14.74 3.93
CA LEU A 222 -2.78 -13.57 3.96
C LEU A 222 -4.03 -13.89 4.78
N THR A 223 -4.48 -12.94 5.58
CA THR A 223 -5.79 -12.99 6.25
C THR A 223 -6.61 -11.79 5.79
N LEU A 224 -7.71 -12.04 5.07
CA LEU A 224 -8.53 -11.00 4.45
C LEU A 224 -9.96 -11.10 4.99
N VAL A 225 -10.39 -10.14 5.80
CA VAL A 225 -11.65 -10.24 6.57
C VAL A 225 -12.53 -9.01 6.38
N ASP A 226 -13.81 -9.19 6.11
CA ASP A 226 -14.82 -8.10 6.11
C ASP A 226 -14.54 -6.95 5.13
N ASN A 227 -13.77 -7.21 4.06
CA ASN A 227 -13.57 -6.27 2.97
C ASN A 227 -14.73 -6.37 1.96
N THR A 228 -14.96 -5.36 1.12
CA THR A 228 -16.05 -5.44 0.11
C THR A 228 -15.74 -6.53 -0.91
N VAL A 229 -14.51 -6.54 -1.40
CA VAL A 229 -13.87 -7.67 -2.07
C VAL A 229 -12.64 -8.06 -1.25
N GLY A 230 -12.56 -9.31 -0.79
CA GLY A 230 -11.40 -9.80 -0.03
C GLY A 230 -10.15 -9.76 -0.89
N LEU A 231 -10.15 -10.51 -1.98
CA LEU A 231 -9.03 -10.65 -2.90
C LEU A 231 -9.46 -10.39 -4.35
N PHE A 232 -8.76 -9.48 -5.03
CA PHE A 232 -8.75 -9.39 -6.48
C PHE A 232 -7.33 -9.56 -7.00
N THR A 233 -7.19 -10.43 -8.00
CA THR A 233 -5.91 -10.72 -8.66
C THR A 233 -6.06 -10.62 -10.16
N ALA A 234 -5.19 -9.85 -10.81
CA ALA A 234 -4.99 -9.88 -12.24
C ALA A 234 -3.53 -10.18 -12.55
N VAL A 235 -3.33 -11.04 -13.54
CA VAL A 235 -2.02 -11.33 -14.09
C VAL A 235 -2.03 -10.91 -15.55
N TYR A 236 -0.99 -10.18 -15.95
CA TYR A 236 -0.80 -9.82 -17.34
C TYR A 236 0.56 -10.23 -17.88
N VAL A 237 0.70 -10.24 -19.20
CA VAL A 237 1.98 -10.45 -19.90
C VAL A 237 2.13 -9.34 -20.91
N SER A 238 3.13 -8.48 -20.74
CA SER A 238 3.41 -7.43 -21.73
C SER A 238 3.94 -8.09 -23.00
N SER A 239 3.41 -7.71 -24.17
CA SER A 239 3.89 -8.18 -25.48
C SER A 239 3.79 -9.70 -25.70
N ALA A 240 2.77 -10.36 -25.15
CA ALA A 240 2.53 -11.77 -25.45
C ALA A 240 2.25 -11.97 -26.96
N PRO A 241 2.98 -12.87 -27.67
CA PRO A 241 2.62 -13.24 -29.04
C PRO A 241 1.22 -13.85 -29.10
N ARG A 242 0.56 -13.81 -30.27
CA ARG A 242 -0.78 -14.38 -30.51
C ARG A 242 -0.96 -15.85 -30.06
N TYR A 243 0.16 -16.57 -29.89
CA TYR A 243 0.22 -17.94 -29.39
C TYR A 243 1.09 -18.01 -28.14
N TYR A 244 0.60 -17.46 -27.03
CA TYR A 244 1.26 -17.59 -25.73
C TYR A 244 0.93 -18.98 -25.13
N ILE A 245 1.88 -19.91 -25.20
CA ILE A 245 1.70 -21.32 -24.82
C ILE A 245 1.96 -21.56 -23.32
N ARG A 246 2.61 -20.63 -22.61
CA ARG A 246 2.86 -20.78 -21.17
C ARG A 246 1.58 -20.54 -20.38
N SER A 247 1.26 -21.46 -19.47
CA SER A 247 0.15 -21.28 -18.53
C SER A 247 0.61 -20.44 -17.35
N LEU A 248 0.00 -19.26 -17.20
CA LEU A 248 0.25 -18.36 -16.07
C LEU A 248 -0.36 -18.94 -14.80
N GLN A 249 0.28 -18.72 -13.66
CA GLN A 249 -0.18 -19.28 -12.39
C GLN A 249 -0.39 -18.20 -11.33
N ILE A 250 -1.49 -18.36 -10.61
CA ILE A 250 -1.76 -17.69 -9.35
C ILE A 250 -1.84 -18.79 -8.31
N VAL A 251 -0.95 -18.81 -7.33
CA VAL A 251 -0.96 -19.81 -6.27
C VAL A 251 -1.29 -19.12 -4.95
N LEU A 252 -2.42 -19.47 -4.34
CA LEU A 252 -2.83 -18.97 -3.04
C LEU A 252 -2.64 -20.07 -2.00
N ARG A 253 -1.76 -19.87 -1.02
CA ARG A 253 -1.44 -20.84 0.03
C ARG A 253 -1.68 -20.26 1.43
N ASN A 254 -2.03 -21.14 2.37
CA ASN A 254 -2.03 -20.85 3.81
C ASN A 254 -2.75 -19.52 4.17
N SER A 255 -3.79 -19.17 3.42
CA SER A 255 -4.47 -17.88 3.54
C SER A 255 -5.91 -18.08 3.98
N VAL A 256 -6.45 -17.11 4.72
CA VAL A 256 -7.81 -17.10 5.25
C VAL A 256 -8.56 -15.93 4.61
N ILE A 257 -9.71 -16.21 4.01
CA ILE A 257 -10.55 -15.20 3.37
C ILE A 257 -11.96 -15.33 3.93
N VAL A 258 -12.41 -14.30 4.64
CA VAL A 258 -13.73 -14.23 5.27
C VAL A 258 -14.47 -13.03 4.71
N ALA A 259 -15.49 -13.27 3.89
CA ALA A 259 -16.26 -12.20 3.27
C ALA A 259 -17.06 -11.39 4.32
N THR A 260 -17.73 -12.09 5.23
CA THR A 260 -18.49 -11.50 6.34
C THR A 260 -18.27 -12.37 7.59
N SER A 261 -17.68 -11.79 8.62
CA SER A 261 -17.46 -12.40 9.92
C SER A 261 -18.70 -12.25 10.83
N SER A 262 -18.75 -13.01 11.92
CA SER A 262 -19.79 -12.85 12.95
C SER A 262 -19.69 -11.53 13.70
N SER A 263 -18.53 -10.86 13.64
CA SER A 263 -18.30 -9.54 14.25
C SER A 263 -18.60 -8.36 13.32
N PHE A 264 -19.08 -8.64 12.10
CA PHE A 264 -19.38 -7.60 11.12
C PHE A 264 -20.69 -6.88 11.46
N ASP A 265 -20.63 -5.56 11.66
CA ASP A 265 -21.78 -4.72 11.97
C ASP A 265 -22.22 -3.93 10.72
N CYS A 266 -23.41 -4.22 10.20
CA CYS A 266 -23.94 -3.58 9.00
C CYS A 266 -24.13 -2.06 9.11
N ILE A 267 -24.29 -1.52 10.32
CA ILE A 267 -24.46 -0.08 10.56
C ILE A 267 -23.10 0.58 10.70
N GLN A 268 -22.22 0.01 11.53
CA GLN A 268 -20.92 0.62 11.84
C GLN A 268 -19.87 0.38 10.74
N ASP A 269 -19.91 -0.77 10.07
CA ASP A 269 -18.88 -1.18 9.12
C ASP A 269 -19.25 -0.91 7.64
N ARG A 270 -20.43 -0.30 7.37
CA ARG A 270 -20.84 0.17 6.02
C ARG A 270 -20.76 1.68 5.85
N VAL A 271 -20.04 2.35 6.75
CA VAL A 271 -19.85 3.80 6.67
C VAL A 271 -19.07 4.14 5.41
N LYS A 272 -19.68 4.95 4.54
CA LYS A 272 -19.01 5.46 3.34
C LYS A 272 -17.88 6.41 3.76
N PRO A 273 -16.66 6.26 3.23
CA PRO A 273 -15.58 7.19 3.50
C PRO A 273 -15.92 8.56 2.91
N HIS A 274 -15.30 9.62 3.43
CA HIS A 274 -15.52 10.98 2.91
C HIS A 274 -15.20 11.08 1.40
N SER A 275 -14.17 10.35 0.98
CA SER A 275 -13.73 10.24 -0.40
C SER A 275 -14.64 9.37 -1.30
N ALA A 276 -15.80 8.94 -0.78
CA ALA A 276 -16.78 8.06 -1.45
C ALA A 276 -17.13 8.51 -2.87
N ASN A 277 -17.55 9.78 -3.00
CA ASN A 277 -18.02 10.36 -4.25
C ASN A 277 -16.85 10.59 -5.23
N LEU A 278 -15.73 11.10 -4.74
CA LEU A 278 -14.56 11.44 -5.55
C LEU A 278 -13.96 10.21 -6.24
N THR A 279 -13.87 9.07 -5.57
CA THR A 279 -13.41 7.80 -6.19
C THR A 279 -14.53 6.83 -6.51
N SER A 280 -15.74 7.35 -6.76
CA SER A 280 -16.82 6.52 -7.30
C SER A 280 -16.48 5.83 -8.64
N PRO A 281 -15.68 6.41 -9.56
CA PRO A 281 -15.30 5.74 -10.80
C PRO A 281 -14.39 4.52 -10.60
N ASP A 282 -13.69 4.45 -9.46
CA ASP A 282 -12.64 3.47 -9.17
C ASP A 282 -13.11 2.29 -8.30
N ARG A 283 -14.39 2.26 -7.93
CA ARG A 283 -14.91 1.34 -6.91
C ARG A 283 -14.78 -0.13 -7.28
N ALA A 284 -14.71 -0.95 -6.24
CA ALA A 284 -14.90 -2.39 -6.38
C ALA A 284 -16.30 -2.70 -6.97
N PRO A 285 -16.47 -3.81 -7.71
CA PRO A 285 -17.78 -4.25 -8.16
C PRO A 285 -18.73 -4.41 -6.99
N SER A 286 -19.92 -3.82 -7.11
CA SER A 286 -20.96 -3.97 -6.09
C SER A 286 -21.76 -5.24 -6.31
N ASN A 287 -22.10 -5.94 -5.23
CA ASN A 287 -23.07 -7.03 -5.28
C ASN A 287 -24.49 -6.42 -5.24
N PRO A 288 -25.38 -6.74 -6.20
CA PRO A 288 -26.75 -6.22 -6.21
C PRO A 288 -27.57 -6.52 -4.95
N ARG A 289 -27.22 -7.60 -4.23
CA ARG A 289 -27.85 -7.99 -2.96
C ARG A 289 -27.14 -7.41 -1.73
N GLY A 290 -26.15 -6.55 -1.93
CA GLY A 290 -25.37 -5.93 -0.86
C GLY A 290 -24.45 -6.90 -0.10
N GLY A 291 -24.16 -8.08 -0.65
CA GLY A 291 -23.21 -9.04 -0.08
C GLY A 291 -21.75 -8.63 -0.32
N ARG A 292 -20.84 -9.13 0.53
CA ARG A 292 -19.38 -9.01 0.34
C ARG A 292 -18.86 -10.18 -0.49
N VAL A 293 -17.77 -9.99 -1.19
CA VAL A 293 -17.13 -11.00 -2.06
C VAL A 293 -15.83 -11.45 -1.41
N GLY A 294 -15.64 -12.75 -1.22
CA GLY A 294 -14.37 -13.29 -0.72
C GLY A 294 -13.25 -13.14 -1.75
N ILE A 295 -13.40 -13.81 -2.90
CA ILE A 295 -12.46 -13.73 -4.03
C ILE A 295 -13.24 -13.25 -5.25
N LEU A 296 -12.83 -12.13 -5.84
CA LEU A 296 -13.24 -11.73 -7.18
C LEU A 296 -12.42 -12.55 -8.17
N TRP A 297 -13.11 -13.26 -9.07
CA TRP A 297 -12.47 -14.27 -9.93
C TRP A 297 -11.24 -13.70 -10.66
N PRO A 298 -10.11 -14.43 -10.67
CA PRO A 298 -8.85 -13.94 -11.21
C PRO A 298 -8.94 -13.63 -12.70
N VAL A 299 -8.14 -12.66 -13.12
CA VAL A 299 -8.01 -12.26 -14.53
C VAL A 299 -6.64 -12.68 -15.05
N PHE A 300 -6.61 -13.24 -16.26
CA PHE A 300 -5.40 -13.50 -17.03
C PHE A 300 -5.52 -12.82 -18.39
N THR A 301 -4.66 -11.84 -18.67
CA THR A 301 -4.85 -10.93 -19.82
C THR A 301 -3.53 -10.54 -20.48
N SER A 302 -3.56 -10.19 -21.77
CA SER A 302 -2.40 -9.64 -22.47
C SER A 302 -2.19 -8.14 -22.25
N GLU A 303 -3.15 -7.44 -21.63
CA GLU A 303 -3.05 -6.01 -21.37
C GLU A 303 -3.50 -5.68 -19.94
N PRO A 304 -2.68 -4.96 -19.15
CA PRO A 304 -3.10 -4.50 -17.83
C PRO A 304 -4.20 -3.44 -17.93
N ASN A 305 -4.93 -3.26 -16.83
CA ASN A 305 -5.89 -2.19 -16.66
C ASN A 305 -5.25 -0.80 -16.89
N ARG A 306 -6.03 0.17 -17.40
CA ARG A 306 -5.64 1.57 -17.57
C ARG A 306 -6.35 2.45 -16.55
N TRP A 307 -5.91 2.42 -15.31
CA TRP A 307 -6.29 3.41 -14.32
C TRP A 307 -5.61 4.75 -14.68
N PRO A 308 -6.30 5.91 -14.60
CA PRO A 308 -7.65 6.14 -14.07
C PRO A 308 -8.80 6.09 -15.10
N GLN A 309 -8.55 5.66 -16.34
CA GLN A 309 -9.60 5.59 -17.37
C GLN A 309 -10.62 4.47 -17.08
N GLU A 310 -10.19 3.40 -16.41
CA GLU A 310 -11.01 2.25 -16.05
C GLU A 310 -10.77 1.87 -14.59
N PRO A 311 -11.83 1.51 -13.82
CA PRO A 311 -11.67 0.99 -12.46
C PRO A 311 -10.78 -0.24 -12.40
N TRP A 312 -10.18 -0.48 -11.25
CA TRP A 312 -9.13 -1.50 -11.04
C TRP A 312 -9.49 -2.90 -11.53
N HIS A 313 -10.74 -3.33 -11.36
CA HIS A 313 -11.17 -4.67 -11.74
C HIS A 313 -11.44 -4.85 -13.24
N LYS A 314 -11.51 -3.77 -14.02
CA LYS A 314 -11.84 -3.86 -15.45
C LYS A 314 -10.65 -4.31 -16.26
N VAL A 315 -10.96 -5.24 -17.16
CA VAL A 315 -10.04 -5.81 -18.15
C VAL A 315 -10.44 -5.25 -19.50
N ARG A 316 -9.46 -4.87 -20.32
CA ARG A 316 -9.73 -4.44 -21.70
C ARG A 316 -10.17 -5.62 -22.56
N ASN A 317 -10.78 -5.33 -23.71
CA ASN A 317 -11.10 -6.30 -24.77
C ASN A 317 -9.82 -6.82 -25.48
N SER A 318 -8.84 -7.26 -24.69
CA SER A 318 -7.60 -7.87 -25.14
C SER A 318 -7.73 -9.40 -25.17
N HIS A 319 -6.69 -10.08 -25.65
CA HIS A 319 -6.70 -11.53 -25.73
C HIS A 319 -6.59 -12.10 -24.31
N LEU A 320 -7.61 -12.85 -23.88
CA LEU A 320 -7.55 -13.60 -22.63
C LEU A 320 -6.43 -14.64 -22.73
N ILE A 321 -5.57 -14.68 -21.72
CA ILE A 321 -4.48 -15.66 -21.64
C ILE A 321 -4.95 -16.84 -20.81
N SER A 322 -4.59 -18.05 -21.22
CA SER A 322 -4.86 -19.24 -20.40
C SER A 322 -4.03 -19.20 -19.11
N GLY A 323 -4.70 -19.34 -17.97
CA GLY A 323 -4.06 -19.35 -16.66
C GLY A 323 -4.82 -20.20 -15.66
N ILE A 324 -4.15 -20.54 -14.58
CA ILE A 324 -4.70 -21.39 -13.52
C ILE A 324 -4.49 -20.71 -12.17
N MET A 325 -5.58 -20.58 -11.41
CA MET A 325 -5.50 -20.27 -9.99
C MET A 325 -5.54 -21.57 -9.18
N LYS A 326 -4.53 -21.79 -8.34
CA LYS A 326 -4.43 -22.92 -7.41
C LYS A 326 -4.73 -22.42 -6.01
N LEU A 327 -5.79 -22.95 -5.40
CA LEU A 327 -6.14 -22.73 -4.00
C LEU A 327 -5.58 -23.90 -3.19
N GLN A 328 -4.66 -23.63 -2.26
CA GLN A 328 -3.96 -24.66 -1.49
C GLN A 328 -3.97 -24.31 0.00
N GLY A 329 -4.36 -25.26 0.85
CA GLY A 329 -4.36 -25.04 2.31
C GLY A 329 -5.50 -25.75 3.02
N LYS A 330 -5.38 -25.87 4.34
CA LYS A 330 -6.32 -26.62 5.18
C LYS A 330 -7.58 -25.82 5.58
N ASN A 331 -7.58 -24.50 5.41
CA ASN A 331 -8.59 -23.59 6.01
C ASN A 331 -9.33 -22.70 4.98
N PHE A 332 -9.72 -23.22 3.83
CA PHE A 332 -10.73 -22.55 3.00
C PHE A 332 -12.11 -22.77 3.61
N GLY A 333 -12.48 -21.91 4.57
CA GLY A 333 -13.81 -21.91 5.18
C GLY A 333 -14.69 -20.84 4.56
N PHE A 334 -15.73 -21.22 3.83
CA PHE A 334 -16.92 -20.39 3.73
C PHE A 334 -17.69 -20.61 5.04
N PRO A 335 -17.92 -19.61 5.91
CA PRO A 335 -18.74 -19.81 7.08
C PRO A 335 -20.12 -20.29 6.64
N SER A 336 -20.39 -21.55 6.91
CA SER A 336 -21.69 -22.18 6.76
C SER A 336 -22.60 -21.62 7.83
N ASN A 337 -23.28 -20.51 7.52
CA ASN A 337 -24.52 -20.07 8.14
C ASN A 337 -25.18 -19.05 7.21
N VAL A 338 -25.69 -19.56 6.08
CA VAL A 338 -26.77 -18.93 5.34
C VAL A 338 -28.04 -19.63 5.81
N VAL A 339 -28.80 -18.97 6.67
CA VAL A 339 -30.26 -19.14 6.78
C VAL A 339 -30.85 -17.78 6.45
#